data_AF-A0A820MEZ8-F1
#
_entry.id   AF-A0A820MEZ8-F1
#
_cell.length_a   1.000
_cell.length_b   1.000
_cell.length_c   1.000
_cell.angle_alpha   90.00
_cell.angle_beta   90.00
_cell.angle_gamma   90.00
#
_symmetry.space_group_name_H-M   'P 1'
#
loop_
_entity.id
_entity.type
_entity.pdbx_description
1 polymer ?
#
loop_
_entity_poly.entity_id
_entity_poly.type
_entity_poly.pdbx_seq_one_letter_code
_entity_poly.pdbx_strand_id
1 'polypeptide(L)'
;VTRYYKSILLGHAPAHVIRDHIINSFRTDGIDIKRLLMIGQDNPNVNKTIEKLIDEEMKKVGGELLKLGSCHIHVVHNAFKSGTTTSHWNIEDFCIDAWSWFRHSPARKEDFIKISEELNETVEKNILYFVCTQWVLLGKVVNRILTQWEILNEYFLVYLPGNDKTKIKENKKYNSIKSYFSSHVSRTRLLFISYLCRVVFDKFLTLFQKTGPMIHALYEELSNLYRTILLSFLTSEYIGNKQGNDLLLIDHKLSEKQMNDKQMKIGK
;
A
#
# COMPACT_ATOMS: atom_id res chain seq x y z
N VAL A 1 23.87 -14.15 -1.43
CA VAL A 1 23.97 -14.25 0.05
C VAL A 1 23.95 -12.84 0.61
N THR A 2 22.96 -12.50 1.43
CA THR A 2 22.94 -11.22 2.16
C THR A 2 23.55 -11.46 3.54
N ARG A 3 24.56 -10.69 3.92
CA ARG A 3 25.16 -10.75 5.26
C ARG A 3 24.89 -9.44 5.96
N TYR A 4 24.34 -9.53 7.16
CA TYR A 4 24.23 -8.38 8.05
C TYR A 4 25.63 -7.85 8.36
N TYR A 5 25.81 -6.53 8.27
CA TYR A 5 27.09 -5.88 8.57
C TYR A 5 27.10 -5.28 9.98
N LYS A 6 26.25 -4.28 10.25
CA LYS A 6 26.29 -3.51 11.50
C LYS A 6 24.98 -2.79 11.78
N SER A 7 24.69 -2.54 13.05
CA SER A 7 23.64 -1.64 13.54
C SER A 7 24.28 -0.65 14.48
N ILE A 8 23.89 0.61 14.37
CA ILE A 8 24.48 1.72 15.12
C ILE A 8 23.34 2.50 15.75
N LEU A 9 23.46 2.80 17.04
CA LEU A 9 22.54 3.70 17.74
C LEU A 9 22.94 5.14 17.44
N LEU A 10 22.15 5.84 16.63
CA LEU A 10 22.48 7.19 16.13
C LEU A 10 21.97 8.32 17.04
N GLY A 11 20.91 8.09 17.82
CA GLY A 11 20.17 9.18 18.47
C GLY A 11 19.47 10.05 17.41
N HIS A 12 19.92 11.29 17.22
CA HIS A 12 19.50 12.09 16.08
C HIS A 12 20.17 11.60 14.80
N ALA A 13 19.39 11.46 13.72
CA ALA A 13 19.86 10.88 12.47
C ALA A 13 19.84 11.86 11.28
N PRO A 14 20.42 13.08 11.37
CA PRO A 14 20.61 13.92 10.21
C PRO A 14 21.62 13.28 9.25
N ALA A 15 21.57 13.65 7.97
CA ALA A 15 22.34 12.98 6.92
C ALA A 15 23.86 12.95 7.18
N HIS A 16 24.43 14.03 7.72
CA HIS A 16 25.86 14.12 8.01
C HIS A 16 26.29 13.15 9.12
N VAL A 17 25.48 12.99 10.18
CA VAL A 17 25.74 12.03 11.26
C VAL A 17 25.74 10.61 10.71
N ILE A 18 24.73 10.25 9.91
CA ILE A 18 24.67 8.91 9.30
C ILE A 18 25.87 8.66 8.39
N ARG A 19 26.23 9.65 7.55
CA ARG A 19 27.43 9.61 6.70
C ARG A 19 28.68 9.35 7.53
N ASP A 20 28.89 10.11 8.60
CA ASP A 20 30.06 9.96 9.48
C ASP A 20 30.13 8.55 10.07
N HIS A 21 29.00 8.01 10.54
CA HIS A 21 28.94 6.65 11.08
C HIS A 21 29.21 5.57 10.02
N ILE A 22 28.74 5.72 8.79
CA ILE A 22 29.04 4.80 7.68
C ILE A 22 30.55 4.80 7.42
N ILE A 23 31.15 5.98 7.24
CA ILE A 23 32.59 6.12 6.92
C ILE A 23 33.45 5.61 8.06
N ASN A 24 33.13 5.99 9.30
CA ASN A 24 33.88 5.55 10.47
C ASN A 24 33.78 4.03 10.67
N SER A 25 32.63 3.42 10.36
CA SER A 25 32.50 1.94 10.41
C SER A 25 33.39 1.27 9.36
N PHE A 26 33.39 1.77 8.13
CA PHE A 26 34.23 1.24 7.06
C PHE A 26 35.71 1.37 7.41
N ARG A 27 36.14 2.53 7.92
CA ARG A 27 37.52 2.77 8.37
C ARG A 27 37.91 1.84 9.52
N THR A 28 37.08 1.75 10.56
CA THR A 28 37.35 0.93 11.76
C THR A 28 37.45 -0.55 11.42
N ASP A 29 36.61 -1.02 10.51
CA ASP A 29 36.52 -2.43 10.15
C ASP A 29 37.44 -2.77 8.94
N GLY A 30 38.28 -1.83 8.49
CA GLY A 30 39.25 -2.03 7.40
C GLY A 30 38.64 -2.23 6.01
N ILE A 31 37.42 -1.73 5.78
CA ILE A 31 36.69 -1.83 4.53
C ILE A 31 36.99 -0.60 3.67
N ASP A 32 37.59 -0.81 2.51
CA ASP A 32 37.78 0.27 1.52
C ASP A 32 36.42 0.74 0.98
N ILE A 33 36.14 2.04 1.13
CA ILE A 33 34.91 2.67 0.63
C ILE A 33 34.74 2.52 -0.88
N LYS A 34 35.82 2.34 -1.65
CA LYS A 34 35.74 2.06 -3.10
C LYS A 34 35.01 0.75 -3.42
N ARG A 35 34.89 -0.15 -2.44
CA ARG A 35 34.14 -1.41 -2.59
C ARG A 35 32.64 -1.22 -2.42
N LEU A 36 32.19 -0.03 -2.01
CA LEU A 36 30.77 0.30 -1.96
C LEU A 36 30.26 0.56 -3.39
N LEU A 37 29.38 -0.32 -3.86
CA LEU A 37 28.81 -0.21 -5.21
C LEU A 37 27.65 0.78 -5.28
N MET A 38 26.71 0.69 -4.34
CA MET A 38 25.47 1.48 -4.32
C MET A 38 24.90 1.57 -2.90
N ILE A 39 23.99 2.52 -2.69
CA ILE A 39 23.19 2.62 -1.47
C ILE A 39 21.72 2.35 -1.82
N GLY A 40 21.18 1.24 -1.32
CA GLY A 40 19.75 0.95 -1.40
C GLY A 40 19.00 1.64 -0.28
N GLN A 41 18.02 2.49 -0.62
CA GLN A 41 17.32 3.35 0.33
C GLN A 41 15.86 3.63 -0.08
N ASP A 42 15.04 4.03 0.88
CA ASP A 42 13.70 4.59 0.66
C ASP A 42 13.77 6.09 0.27
N ASN A 43 12.60 6.73 0.12
CA ASN A 43 12.48 8.05 -0.51
C ASN A 43 12.69 9.31 0.38
N PRO A 44 12.82 9.27 1.73
CA PRO A 44 13.04 10.46 2.54
C PRO A 44 14.22 11.32 2.05
N ASN A 45 14.09 12.64 2.16
CA ASN A 45 15.13 13.59 1.71
C ASN A 45 16.46 13.40 2.45
N VAL A 46 16.41 12.98 3.72
CA VAL A 46 17.61 12.66 4.49
C VAL A 46 18.42 11.55 3.81
N ASN A 47 17.77 10.51 3.28
CA ASN A 47 18.44 9.37 2.66
C ASN A 47 19.07 9.76 1.32
N LYS A 48 18.33 10.50 0.47
CA LYS A 48 18.90 11.11 -0.75
C LYS A 48 20.15 11.97 -0.46
N THR A 49 20.13 12.68 0.68
CA THR A 49 21.28 13.49 1.11
C THR A 49 22.45 12.61 1.54
N ILE A 50 22.22 11.49 2.23
CA ILE A 50 23.27 10.52 2.60
C ILE A 50 23.95 9.97 1.35
N GLU A 51 23.19 9.52 0.35
CA GLU A 51 23.76 9.02 -0.90
C GLU A 51 24.65 10.07 -1.58
N LYS A 52 24.19 11.32 -1.64
CA LYS A 52 24.99 12.43 -2.16
C LYS A 52 26.30 12.61 -1.38
N LEU A 53 26.23 12.65 -0.05
CA LEU A 53 27.41 12.87 0.79
C LEU A 53 28.40 11.70 0.72
N ILE A 54 27.93 10.46 0.62
CA ILE A 54 28.80 9.29 0.44
C ILE A 54 29.44 9.29 -0.97
N ASP A 55 28.68 9.65 -2.00
CA ASP A 55 29.19 9.79 -3.37
C ASP A 55 30.32 10.84 -3.45
N GLU A 56 30.17 11.97 -2.75
CA GLU A 56 31.21 12.99 -2.64
C GLU A 56 32.49 12.45 -1.97
N GLU A 57 32.35 11.59 -0.95
CA GLU A 57 33.50 10.97 -0.27
C GLU A 57 34.16 9.88 -1.12
N MET A 58 33.38 9.12 -1.90
CA MET A 58 33.91 8.18 -2.88
C MET A 58 34.68 8.88 -4.00
N LYS A 59 34.19 10.03 -4.47
CA LYS A 59 34.86 10.83 -5.51
C LYS A 59 36.24 11.31 -5.08
N LYS A 60 36.42 11.67 -3.80
CA LYS A 60 37.73 12.06 -3.25
C LYS A 60 38.78 10.95 -3.37
N VAL A 61 38.37 9.69 -3.41
CA VAL A 61 39.28 8.55 -3.58
C VAL A 61 39.26 7.99 -5.01
N GLY A 62 38.60 8.65 -5.96
CA GLY A 62 38.50 8.20 -7.36
C GLY A 62 37.49 7.07 -7.59
N GLY A 63 36.48 6.94 -6.74
CA GLY A 63 35.31 6.08 -6.95
C GLY A 63 34.02 6.89 -7.18
N GLU A 64 32.94 6.23 -7.55
CA GLU A 64 31.59 6.81 -7.65
C GLU A 64 30.54 5.75 -7.30
N LEU A 65 29.42 6.18 -6.71
CA LEU A 65 28.27 5.28 -6.48
C LEU A 65 27.48 5.05 -7.76
N LEU A 66 27.05 3.81 -7.97
CA LEU A 66 25.99 3.51 -8.93
C LEU A 66 24.64 4.02 -8.38
N LYS A 67 24.13 5.09 -8.98
CA LYS A 67 22.86 5.74 -8.59
C LYS A 67 21.68 5.08 -9.30
N LEU A 68 21.04 4.13 -8.64
CA LEU A 68 19.80 3.51 -9.13
C LEU A 68 18.54 4.26 -8.69
N GLY A 69 18.68 5.26 -7.83
CA GLY A 69 17.56 5.98 -7.24
C GLY A 69 17.00 5.28 -6.01
N SER A 70 15.82 5.73 -5.58
CA SER A 70 15.19 5.25 -4.36
C SER A 70 14.26 4.07 -4.62
N CYS A 71 13.78 3.45 -3.54
CA CYS A 71 12.94 2.26 -3.61
C CYS A 71 11.71 2.43 -4.53
N HIS A 72 11.69 1.72 -5.65
CA HIS A 72 10.61 1.76 -6.64
C HIS A 72 9.25 1.32 -6.10
N ILE A 73 9.25 0.40 -5.12
CA ILE A 73 8.04 -0.02 -4.41
C ILE A 73 7.43 1.17 -3.66
N HIS A 74 8.25 2.04 -3.06
CA HIS A 74 7.75 3.24 -2.39
C HIS A 74 7.16 4.26 -3.37
N VAL A 75 7.70 4.36 -4.59
CA VAL A 75 7.13 5.21 -5.64
C VAL A 75 5.72 4.75 -6.01
N VAL A 76 5.56 3.46 -6.31
CA VAL A 76 4.26 2.84 -6.63
C VAL A 76 3.29 2.94 -5.46
N HIS A 77 3.77 2.74 -4.23
CA HIS A 77 2.98 2.90 -3.02
C HIS A 77 2.45 4.33 -2.86
N ASN A 78 3.30 5.34 -3.02
CA ASN A 78 2.90 6.74 -2.91
C ASN A 78 1.91 7.13 -4.00
N ALA A 79 2.05 6.60 -5.22
CA ALA A 79 1.09 6.84 -6.30
C ALA A 79 -0.30 6.31 -5.94
N PHE A 80 -0.40 5.09 -5.41
CA PHE A 80 -1.68 4.55 -4.96
C PHE A 80 -2.26 5.32 -3.78
N LYS A 81 -1.44 5.62 -2.76
CA LYS A 81 -1.88 6.41 -1.60
C LYS A 81 -2.41 7.78 -2.02
N SER A 82 -1.78 8.41 -3.00
CA SER A 82 -2.27 9.67 -3.58
C SER A 82 -3.63 9.48 -4.25
N GLY A 83 -3.81 8.39 -5.01
CA GLY A 83 -5.09 8.02 -5.61
C GLY A 83 -6.21 7.78 -4.58
N THR A 84 -5.95 7.00 -3.53
CA THR A 84 -6.93 6.76 -2.47
C THR A 84 -7.26 8.02 -1.69
N THR A 85 -6.28 8.86 -1.40
CA THR A 85 -6.50 10.16 -0.73
C THR A 85 -7.39 11.07 -1.59
N THR A 86 -7.11 11.17 -2.89
CA THR A 86 -7.86 12.00 -3.84
C THR A 86 -9.31 11.53 -4.01
N SER A 87 -9.58 10.24 -3.79
CA SER A 87 -10.95 9.71 -3.86
C SER A 87 -11.87 10.21 -2.75
N HIS A 88 -11.32 10.68 -1.62
CA HIS A 88 -12.06 11.04 -0.40
C HIS A 88 -12.95 9.91 0.15
N TRP A 89 -12.62 8.65 -0.18
CA TRP A 89 -13.41 7.50 0.25
C TRP A 89 -13.08 7.00 1.65
N ASN A 90 -12.14 7.63 2.38
CA ASN A 90 -11.73 7.34 3.78
C ASN A 90 -11.51 5.86 4.15
N ILE A 91 -11.16 5.02 3.18
CA ILE A 91 -11.07 3.55 3.36
C ILE A 91 -10.07 3.14 4.43
N GLU A 92 -8.96 3.86 4.55
CA GLU A 92 -7.93 3.60 5.55
C GLU A 92 -8.50 3.75 6.97
N ASP A 93 -9.20 4.86 7.24
CA ASP A 93 -9.85 5.13 8.52
C ASP A 93 -10.91 4.09 8.84
N PHE A 94 -11.74 3.73 7.85
CA PHE A 94 -12.72 2.66 7.99
C PHE A 94 -12.07 1.32 8.39
N CYS A 95 -10.97 0.94 7.73
CA CYS A 95 -10.25 -0.28 8.06
C CYS A 95 -9.68 -0.27 9.49
N ILE A 96 -9.13 0.87 9.92
CA ILE A 96 -8.58 1.08 11.27
C ILE A 96 -9.70 1.02 12.32
N ASP A 97 -10.83 1.67 12.05
CA ASP A 97 -12.01 1.67 12.93
C ASP A 97 -12.58 0.26 13.06
N ALA A 98 -12.79 -0.45 11.95
CA ALA A 98 -13.28 -1.81 11.94
C ALA A 98 -12.36 -2.76 12.75
N TRP A 99 -11.04 -2.67 12.55
CA TRP A 99 -10.10 -3.47 13.33
C TRP A 99 -10.14 -3.13 14.83
N SER A 100 -10.06 -1.84 15.15
CA SER A 100 -9.97 -1.38 16.53
C SER A 100 -11.26 -1.59 17.31
N TRP A 101 -12.41 -1.72 16.62
CA TRP A 101 -13.69 -2.07 17.23
C TRP A 101 -13.61 -3.40 17.99
N PHE A 102 -12.98 -4.41 17.38
CA PHE A 102 -12.87 -5.76 17.91
C PHE A 102 -11.58 -6.01 18.71
N ARG A 103 -10.49 -5.28 18.43
CA ARG A 103 -9.14 -5.58 18.96
C ARG A 103 -9.07 -5.82 20.47
N HIS A 104 -9.78 -5.01 21.25
CA HIS A 104 -9.69 -4.98 22.71
C HIS A 104 -10.98 -5.40 23.44
N SER A 105 -11.97 -5.95 22.73
CA SER A 105 -13.23 -6.37 23.34
C SER A 105 -13.53 -7.84 23.02
N PRO A 106 -13.24 -8.76 23.95
CA PRO A 106 -13.67 -10.16 23.84
C PRO A 106 -15.18 -10.29 23.67
N ALA A 107 -15.96 -9.51 24.43
CA ALA A 107 -17.42 -9.50 24.36
C ALA A 107 -17.92 -9.21 22.93
N ARG A 108 -17.39 -8.16 22.27
CA ARG A 108 -17.76 -7.84 20.89
C ARG A 108 -17.41 -8.93 19.89
N LYS A 109 -16.33 -9.69 20.14
CA LYS A 109 -15.96 -10.83 19.29
C LYS A 109 -16.91 -12.00 19.51
N GLU A 110 -17.29 -12.26 20.75
CA GLU A 110 -18.28 -13.29 21.09
C GLU A 110 -19.63 -12.98 20.43
N ASP A 111 -20.11 -11.73 20.56
CA ASP A 111 -21.35 -11.28 19.89
C ASP A 111 -21.27 -11.44 18.38
N PHE A 112 -20.12 -11.08 17.77
CA PHE A 112 -19.91 -11.23 16.34
C PHE A 112 -19.93 -12.70 15.88
N ILE A 113 -19.38 -13.62 16.68
CA ILE A 113 -19.44 -15.06 16.40
C ILE A 113 -20.88 -15.56 16.48
N LYS A 114 -21.66 -15.15 17.49
CA LYS A 114 -23.09 -15.53 17.61
C LYS A 114 -23.88 -15.11 16.38
N ILE A 115 -23.69 -13.88 15.90
CA ILE A 115 -24.37 -13.41 14.67
C ILE A 115 -23.95 -14.25 13.46
N SER A 116 -22.68 -14.64 13.36
CA SER A 116 -22.26 -15.50 12.25
C SER A 116 -22.94 -16.86 12.26
N GLU A 117 -23.14 -17.44 13.44
CA GLU A 117 -23.87 -18.70 13.63
C GLU A 117 -25.34 -18.55 13.25
N GLU A 118 -25.98 -17.44 13.65
CA GLU A 118 -27.37 -17.11 13.29
C GLU A 118 -27.57 -16.94 11.77
N LEU A 119 -26.57 -16.38 11.07
CA LEU A 119 -26.58 -16.23 9.62
C LEU A 119 -26.15 -17.49 8.86
N ASN A 120 -25.76 -18.55 9.57
CA ASN A 120 -25.16 -19.75 8.98
C ASN A 120 -23.94 -19.42 8.09
N GLU A 121 -23.16 -18.43 8.52
CA GLU A 121 -21.93 -17.95 7.89
C GLU A 121 -20.73 -18.29 8.76
N THR A 122 -19.54 -18.46 8.17
CA THR A 122 -18.32 -18.76 8.94
C THR A 122 -17.47 -17.52 9.15
N VAL A 123 -17.17 -17.18 10.41
CA VAL A 123 -16.09 -16.23 10.72
C VAL A 123 -14.76 -16.89 10.37
N GLU A 124 -14.23 -16.58 9.19
CA GLU A 124 -12.95 -17.15 8.79
C GLU A 124 -11.83 -16.74 9.76
N LYS A 125 -11.69 -15.43 10.05
CA LYS A 125 -10.56 -14.85 10.81
C LYS A 125 -10.88 -13.43 11.32
N ASN A 126 -10.23 -13.01 12.41
CA ASN A 126 -10.28 -11.63 12.93
C ASN A 126 -9.99 -10.57 11.84
N ILE A 127 -10.59 -9.39 11.94
CA ILE A 127 -10.21 -8.23 11.10
C ILE A 127 -8.71 -7.95 11.27
N LEU A 128 -8.03 -7.63 10.17
CA LEU A 128 -6.59 -7.36 10.15
C LEU A 128 -6.31 -5.90 10.49
N TYR A 129 -5.20 -5.66 11.19
CA TYR A 129 -4.71 -4.29 11.39
C TYR A 129 -4.13 -3.76 10.08
N PHE A 130 -4.55 -2.57 9.67
CA PHE A 130 -3.95 -1.87 8.55
C PHE A 130 -2.74 -1.05 9.02
N VAL A 131 -1.58 -1.32 8.43
CA VAL A 131 -0.37 -0.53 8.61
C VAL A 131 -0.21 0.40 7.41
N CYS A 132 -0.33 1.71 7.63
CA CYS A 132 -0.32 2.72 6.55
C CYS A 132 1.00 2.80 5.75
N THR A 133 2.08 2.21 6.26
CA THR A 133 3.37 2.11 5.54
C THR A 133 3.46 0.87 4.66
N GLN A 134 2.51 -0.07 4.76
CA GLN A 134 2.53 -1.34 4.04
C GLN A 134 1.20 -1.55 3.31
N TRP A 135 0.97 -0.80 2.24
CA TRP A 135 -0.26 -0.90 1.44
C TRP A 135 -0.54 -2.31 0.88
N VAL A 136 0.45 -3.17 0.68
CA VAL A 136 0.25 -4.62 0.39
C VAL A 136 -0.75 -5.26 1.39
N LEU A 137 -0.83 -4.72 2.60
CA LEU A 137 -1.80 -5.16 3.62
C LEU A 137 -3.20 -4.56 3.45
N LEU A 138 -3.39 -3.40 2.82
CA LEU A 138 -4.74 -2.84 2.61
C LEU A 138 -5.60 -3.79 1.81
N GLY A 139 -5.07 -4.35 0.72
CA GLY A 139 -5.77 -5.36 -0.07
C GLY A 139 -6.18 -6.55 0.80
N LYS A 140 -5.31 -7.02 1.70
CA LYS A 140 -5.61 -8.13 2.62
C LYS A 140 -6.68 -7.75 3.65
N VAL A 141 -6.63 -6.54 4.20
CA VAL A 141 -7.60 -6.03 5.19
C VAL A 141 -8.97 -5.86 4.53
N VAL A 142 -9.02 -5.21 3.37
CA VAL A 142 -10.24 -5.01 2.58
C VAL A 142 -10.85 -6.35 2.18
N ASN A 143 -10.05 -7.30 1.70
CA ASN A 143 -10.54 -8.65 1.40
C ASN A 143 -11.12 -9.34 2.66
N ARG A 144 -10.46 -9.21 3.82
CA ARG A 144 -10.96 -9.78 5.09
C ARG A 144 -12.30 -9.18 5.52
N ILE A 145 -12.52 -7.90 5.27
CA ILE A 145 -13.79 -7.23 5.53
C ILE A 145 -14.85 -7.72 4.53
N LEU A 146 -14.50 -7.80 3.25
CA LEU A 146 -15.42 -8.23 2.19
C LEU A 146 -15.87 -9.69 2.36
N THR A 147 -15.01 -10.61 2.80
CA THR A 147 -15.41 -12.01 3.06
C THR A 147 -16.37 -12.17 4.23
N GLN A 148 -16.44 -11.17 5.11
CA GLN A 148 -17.33 -11.14 6.27
C GLN A 148 -18.38 -10.02 6.14
N TRP A 149 -18.65 -9.56 4.92
CA TRP A 149 -19.45 -8.36 4.67
C TRP A 149 -20.85 -8.47 5.26
N GLU A 150 -21.53 -9.60 5.04
CA GLU A 150 -22.91 -9.79 5.48
C GLU A 150 -23.00 -9.86 7.02
N ILE A 151 -22.08 -10.59 7.67
CA ILE A 151 -22.00 -10.67 9.14
C ILE A 151 -21.73 -9.27 9.73
N LEU A 152 -20.80 -8.50 9.15
CA LEU A 152 -20.50 -7.15 9.60
C LEU A 152 -21.69 -6.20 9.37
N ASN A 153 -22.40 -6.35 8.25
CA ASN A 153 -23.59 -5.56 7.95
C ASN A 153 -24.67 -5.79 9.02
N GLU A 154 -24.99 -7.04 9.31
CA GLU A 154 -25.97 -7.43 10.35
C GLU A 154 -25.53 -6.93 11.74
N TYR A 155 -24.26 -7.14 12.09
CA TYR A 155 -23.71 -6.71 13.37
C TYR A 155 -23.83 -5.20 13.59
N PHE A 156 -23.44 -4.38 12.60
CA PHE A 156 -23.42 -2.92 12.75
C PHE A 156 -24.76 -2.24 12.46
N LEU A 157 -25.61 -2.80 11.58
CA LEU A 157 -26.86 -2.17 11.19
C LEU A 157 -28.09 -2.70 11.96
N VAL A 158 -28.04 -3.92 12.49
CA VAL A 158 -29.20 -4.55 13.15
C VAL A 158 -28.92 -4.84 14.63
N TYR A 159 -27.92 -5.68 14.93
CA TYR A 159 -27.66 -6.15 16.29
C TYR A 159 -27.31 -5.01 17.26
N LEU A 160 -26.32 -4.18 16.91
CA LEU A 160 -25.87 -3.09 17.77
C LEU A 160 -27.00 -2.06 18.06
N PRO A 161 -27.76 -1.57 17.06
CA PRO A 161 -28.95 -0.76 17.30
C PRO A 161 -30.06 -1.45 18.10
N GLY A 162 -30.19 -2.78 18.00
CA GLY A 162 -31.18 -3.55 18.75
C GLY A 162 -30.86 -3.60 20.25
N ASN A 163 -29.59 -3.82 20.58
CA ASN A 163 -29.15 -4.18 21.93
C ASN A 163 -28.57 -3.03 22.78
N ASP A 164 -28.08 -1.93 22.18
CA ASP A 164 -27.52 -0.79 22.94
C ASP A 164 -27.93 0.57 22.35
N LYS A 165 -29.24 0.83 22.33
CA LYS A 165 -29.89 1.94 21.60
C LYS A 165 -29.38 3.36 21.93
N THR A 166 -28.94 3.61 23.16
CA THR A 166 -28.61 4.98 23.62
C THR A 166 -27.10 5.24 23.61
N LYS A 167 -26.28 4.32 24.13
CA LYS A 167 -24.82 4.53 24.21
C LYS A 167 -24.10 4.36 22.88
N ILE A 168 -24.64 3.51 21.99
CA ILE A 168 -23.98 3.23 20.71
C ILE A 168 -24.06 4.42 19.74
N LYS A 169 -25.15 5.21 19.79
CA LYS A 169 -25.39 6.33 18.86
C LYS A 169 -24.40 7.48 19.06
N GLU A 170 -23.89 7.66 20.26
CA GLU A 170 -22.88 8.68 20.58
C GLU A 170 -21.45 8.22 20.24
N ASN A 171 -21.26 6.93 19.95
CA ASN A 171 -19.96 6.37 19.65
C ASN A 171 -19.51 6.76 18.23
N LYS A 172 -18.55 7.68 18.14
CA LYS A 172 -17.99 8.17 16.87
C LYS A 172 -17.51 7.05 15.94
N LYS A 173 -16.86 6.02 16.51
CA LYS A 173 -16.33 4.89 15.75
C LYS A 173 -17.44 4.02 15.19
N TYR A 174 -18.48 3.76 15.99
CA TYR A 174 -19.67 3.08 15.50
C TYR A 174 -20.28 3.85 14.31
N ASN A 175 -20.46 5.17 14.45
CA ASN A 175 -21.05 6.00 13.40
C ASN A 175 -20.19 6.01 12.12
N SER A 176 -18.86 6.08 12.26
CA SER A 176 -17.90 5.94 11.16
C SER A 176 -18.12 4.62 10.41
N ILE A 177 -18.07 3.48 11.11
CA ILE A 177 -18.25 2.15 10.51
C ILE A 177 -19.65 2.00 9.90
N LYS A 178 -20.69 2.40 10.63
CA LYS A 178 -22.09 2.33 10.20
C LYS A 178 -22.30 3.07 8.87
N SER A 179 -21.67 4.24 8.70
CA SER A 179 -21.79 5.04 7.48
C SER A 179 -21.32 4.27 6.24
N TYR A 180 -20.29 3.42 6.37
CA TYR A 180 -19.85 2.56 5.27
C TYR A 180 -20.89 1.51 4.94
N PHE A 181 -21.37 0.76 5.94
CA PHE A 181 -22.35 -0.31 5.71
C PHE A 181 -23.70 0.22 5.24
N SER A 182 -24.06 1.45 5.60
CA SER A 182 -25.31 2.10 5.18
C SER A 182 -25.26 2.67 3.76
N SER A 183 -24.07 2.85 3.19
CA SER A 183 -23.89 3.44 1.86
C SER A 183 -23.85 2.35 0.79
N HIS A 184 -24.77 2.47 -0.19
CA HIS A 184 -24.92 1.52 -1.30
C HIS A 184 -23.66 1.41 -2.20
N VAL A 185 -22.78 2.41 -2.19
CA VAL A 185 -21.54 2.42 -3.00
C VAL A 185 -20.31 1.91 -2.24
N SER A 186 -20.37 1.78 -0.91
CA SER A 186 -19.19 1.45 -0.11
C SER A 186 -18.63 0.07 -0.43
N ARG A 187 -19.51 -0.92 -0.58
CA ARG A 187 -19.12 -2.29 -0.96
C ARG A 187 -18.41 -2.27 -2.32
N THR A 188 -18.96 -1.56 -3.30
CA THR A 188 -18.39 -1.39 -4.64
C THR A 188 -17.01 -0.72 -4.58
N ARG A 189 -16.84 0.33 -3.78
CA ARG A 189 -15.53 0.99 -3.57
C ARG A 189 -14.50 0.03 -2.98
N LEU A 190 -14.89 -0.77 -1.99
CA LEU A 190 -14.01 -1.78 -1.39
C LEU A 190 -13.65 -2.90 -2.37
N LEU A 191 -14.62 -3.36 -3.18
CA LEU A 191 -14.38 -4.32 -4.26
C LEU A 191 -13.41 -3.76 -5.30
N PHE A 192 -13.55 -2.50 -5.69
CA PHE A 192 -12.61 -1.82 -6.59
C PHE A 192 -11.20 -1.76 -6.01
N ILE A 193 -11.06 -1.40 -4.73
CA ILE A 193 -9.76 -1.36 -4.05
C ILE A 193 -9.14 -2.75 -3.96
N SER A 194 -9.95 -3.77 -3.67
CA SER A 194 -9.50 -5.16 -3.67
C SER A 194 -9.00 -5.57 -5.07
N TYR A 195 -9.73 -5.22 -6.12
CA TYR A 195 -9.34 -5.44 -7.51
C TYR A 195 -8.01 -4.77 -7.83
N LEU A 196 -7.85 -3.47 -7.53
CA LEU A 196 -6.59 -2.76 -7.75
C LEU A 196 -5.44 -3.48 -7.04
N CYS A 197 -5.59 -3.76 -5.74
CA CYS A 197 -4.54 -4.42 -4.97
C CYS A 197 -4.16 -5.78 -5.55
N ARG A 198 -5.13 -6.62 -5.89
CA ARG A 198 -4.90 -8.03 -6.30
C ARG A 198 -4.51 -8.19 -7.76
N VAL A 199 -5.14 -7.44 -8.65
CA VAL A 199 -5.03 -7.64 -10.10
C VAL A 199 -4.02 -6.69 -10.72
N VAL A 200 -3.97 -5.45 -10.23
CA VAL A 200 -3.15 -4.41 -10.84
C VAL A 200 -1.77 -4.34 -10.19
N PHE A 201 -1.71 -4.28 -8.86
CA PHE A 201 -0.45 -3.98 -8.16
C PHE A 201 0.29 -5.22 -7.63
N ASP A 202 -0.39 -6.32 -7.32
CA ASP A 202 0.24 -7.51 -6.70
C ASP A 202 1.39 -8.08 -7.53
N LYS A 203 1.24 -8.17 -8.86
CA LYS A 203 2.30 -8.65 -9.77
C LYS A 203 3.56 -7.81 -9.64
N PHE A 204 3.43 -6.48 -9.69
CA PHE A 204 4.57 -5.57 -9.58
C PHE A 204 5.25 -5.73 -8.21
N LEU A 205 4.46 -5.71 -7.14
CA LEU A 205 4.98 -5.77 -5.76
C LEU A 205 5.70 -7.10 -5.49
N THR A 206 5.08 -8.22 -5.82
CA THR A 206 5.69 -9.55 -5.64
C THR A 206 6.96 -9.73 -6.47
N LEU A 207 7.03 -9.11 -7.67
CA LEU A 207 8.21 -9.16 -8.51
C LEU A 207 9.39 -8.39 -7.89
N PHE A 208 9.19 -7.15 -7.46
CA PHE A 208 10.26 -6.30 -6.91
C PHE A 208 10.60 -6.57 -5.44
N GLN A 209 9.84 -7.45 -4.76
CA GLN A 209 10.17 -7.96 -3.42
C GLN A 209 11.01 -9.25 -3.44
N LYS A 210 11.34 -9.78 -4.62
CA LYS A 210 12.23 -10.95 -4.75
C LYS A 210 13.64 -10.62 -4.25
N THR A 211 14.36 -11.64 -3.82
CA THR A 211 15.74 -11.53 -3.33
C THR A 211 16.78 -11.33 -4.43
N GLY A 212 16.43 -11.61 -5.70
CA GLY A 212 17.31 -11.43 -6.85
C GLY A 212 17.32 -9.98 -7.39
N PRO A 213 18.34 -9.61 -8.18
CA PRO A 213 18.39 -8.27 -8.80
C PRO A 213 17.32 -8.14 -9.89
N MET A 214 16.30 -7.32 -9.63
CA MET A 214 15.17 -7.13 -10.56
C MET A 214 15.23 -5.82 -11.35
N ILE A 215 16.30 -5.03 -11.23
CA ILE A 215 16.40 -3.69 -11.85
C ILE A 215 16.22 -3.71 -13.38
N HIS A 216 16.67 -4.79 -14.03
CA HIS A 216 16.53 -4.99 -15.48
C HIS A 216 15.07 -5.00 -15.96
N ALA A 217 14.14 -5.43 -15.11
CA ALA A 217 12.70 -5.51 -15.44
C ALA A 217 11.93 -4.24 -15.03
N LEU A 218 12.57 -3.29 -14.35
CA LEU A 218 11.88 -2.15 -13.74
C LEU A 218 11.09 -1.31 -14.74
N TYR A 219 11.74 -0.92 -15.84
CA TYR A 219 11.12 -0.05 -16.84
C TYR A 219 9.89 -0.72 -17.48
N GLU A 220 10.06 -1.96 -17.91
CA GLU A 220 8.99 -2.73 -18.55
C GLU A 220 7.80 -2.95 -17.60
N GLU A 221 8.07 -3.32 -16.35
CA GLU A 221 7.02 -3.63 -15.38
C GLU A 221 6.31 -2.37 -14.85
N LEU A 222 7.00 -1.22 -14.78
CA LEU A 222 6.33 0.07 -14.52
C LEU A 222 5.43 0.48 -15.69
N SER A 223 5.90 0.31 -16.93
CA SER A 223 5.11 0.54 -18.13
C SER A 223 3.86 -0.35 -18.14
N ASN A 224 4.03 -1.64 -17.87
CA ASN A 224 2.92 -2.61 -17.81
C ASN A 224 1.93 -2.30 -16.68
N LEU A 225 2.42 -1.90 -15.51
CA LEU A 225 1.58 -1.47 -14.40
C LEU A 225 0.71 -0.26 -14.79
N TYR A 226 1.34 0.78 -15.34
CA TYR A 226 0.61 1.99 -15.75
C TYR A 226 -0.40 1.70 -16.87
N ARG A 227 0.00 0.89 -17.86
CA ARG A 227 -0.90 0.44 -18.92
C ARG A 227 -2.10 -0.34 -18.38
N THR A 228 -1.90 -1.19 -17.37
CA THR A 228 -2.97 -1.97 -16.73
C THR A 228 -3.96 -1.07 -15.99
N ILE A 229 -3.46 -0.01 -15.33
CA ILE A 229 -4.33 1.02 -14.71
C ILE A 229 -5.18 1.70 -15.79
N LEU A 230 -4.59 2.15 -16.90
CA LEU A 230 -5.33 2.80 -17.99
C LEU A 230 -6.40 1.88 -18.59
N LEU A 231 -6.07 0.60 -18.80
CA LEU A 231 -7.03 -0.41 -19.29
C LEU A 231 -8.17 -0.73 -18.32
N SER A 232 -8.09 -0.27 -17.07
CA SER A 232 -9.19 -0.46 -16.11
C SER A 232 -10.39 0.44 -16.41
N PHE A 233 -10.21 1.49 -17.21
CA PHE A 233 -11.29 2.45 -17.51
C PHE A 233 -11.26 3.04 -18.93
N LEU A 234 -10.18 2.88 -19.71
CA LEU A 234 -10.12 3.28 -21.12
C LEU A 234 -10.21 2.06 -22.04
N THR A 235 -10.77 2.25 -23.24
CA THR A 235 -10.89 1.18 -24.23
C THR A 235 -9.52 0.68 -24.70
N SER A 236 -9.42 -0.63 -24.93
CA SER A 236 -8.18 -1.24 -25.44
C SER A 236 -7.78 -0.73 -26.82
N GLU A 237 -8.75 -0.30 -27.63
CA GLU A 237 -8.51 0.33 -28.94
C GLU A 237 -7.77 1.67 -28.79
N TYR A 238 -8.18 2.52 -27.85
CA TYR A 238 -7.55 3.82 -27.64
C TYR A 238 -6.11 3.71 -27.12
N ILE A 239 -5.90 2.79 -26.16
CA ILE A 239 -4.56 2.50 -25.64
C ILE A 239 -3.70 1.85 -26.72
N GLY A 240 -4.26 0.86 -27.43
CA GLY A 240 -3.58 0.09 -28.47
C GLY A 240 -2.30 -0.56 -27.94
N ASN A 241 -1.24 -0.45 -28.74
CA ASN A 241 0.09 -1.01 -28.46
C ASN A 241 1.05 -0.02 -27.79
N LYS A 242 0.56 1.13 -27.29
CA LYS A 242 1.40 2.12 -26.60
C LYS A 242 2.06 1.51 -25.37
N GLN A 243 3.32 1.86 -25.13
CA GLN A 243 4.13 1.40 -24.01
C GLN A 243 5.09 2.51 -23.56
N GLY A 244 5.63 2.40 -22.35
CA GLY A 244 6.61 3.33 -21.82
C GLY A 244 6.11 4.77 -21.83
N ASN A 245 6.92 5.67 -22.39
CA ASN A 245 6.61 7.10 -22.45
C ASN A 245 5.38 7.42 -23.31
N ASP A 246 5.01 6.59 -24.29
CA ASP A 246 3.83 6.82 -25.13
C ASP A 246 2.53 6.76 -24.32
N LEU A 247 2.53 6.03 -23.20
CA LEU A 247 1.40 5.97 -22.28
C LEU A 247 1.15 7.33 -21.60
N LEU A 248 2.17 8.17 -21.46
CA LEU A 248 2.05 9.51 -20.85
C LEU A 248 1.35 10.51 -21.77
N LEU A 249 1.29 10.22 -23.07
CA LEU A 249 0.61 11.04 -24.08
C LEU A 249 -0.89 10.73 -24.18
N ILE A 250 -1.37 9.72 -23.45
CA ILE A 250 -2.79 9.33 -23.44
C ILE A 250 -3.59 10.35 -22.64
N ASP A 251 -4.56 11.00 -23.30
CA ASP A 251 -5.54 11.82 -22.60
C ASP A 251 -6.65 10.95 -22.01
N HIS A 252 -6.48 10.63 -20.72
CA HIS A 252 -7.40 9.80 -19.97
C HIS A 252 -8.73 10.49 -19.66
N LYS A 253 -8.89 11.78 -19.97
CA LYS A 253 -10.11 12.56 -19.70
C LYS A 253 -11.13 12.50 -20.84
N LEU A 254 -10.75 11.94 -22.00
CA LEU A 254 -11.64 11.80 -23.16
C LEU A 254 -12.74 10.76 -22.89
N SER A 255 -13.95 11.25 -22.62
CA SER A 255 -15.10 10.42 -22.25
C SER A 255 -15.46 9.36 -23.31
N GLU A 256 -15.33 9.70 -24.60
CA GLU A 256 -15.58 8.80 -25.73
C GLU A 256 -14.56 7.67 -25.87
N LYS A 257 -13.44 7.77 -25.14
CA LYS A 257 -12.40 6.74 -25.06
C LYS A 257 -12.48 5.92 -23.78
N GLN A 258 -13.37 6.27 -22.86
CA GLN A 258 -13.63 5.53 -21.64
C GLN A 258 -14.60 4.36 -21.90
N MET A 259 -14.44 3.30 -21.12
CA MET A 259 -15.36 2.18 -21.10
C MET A 259 -16.71 2.62 -20.51
N ASN A 260 -17.81 2.04 -20.99
CA ASN A 260 -19.09 2.19 -20.30
C ASN A 260 -19.13 1.34 -19.03
N ASP A 261 -20.10 1.63 -18.14
CA ASP A 261 -20.26 0.95 -16.85
C ASP A 261 -20.34 -0.58 -16.94
N LYS A 262 -20.87 -1.13 -18.05
CA LYS A 262 -20.99 -2.59 -18.24
C LYS A 262 -19.65 -3.24 -18.61
N GLN A 263 -18.72 -2.46 -19.15
CA GLN A 263 -17.39 -2.91 -19.56
C GLN A 263 -16.34 -2.70 -18.46
N MET A 264 -16.56 -1.71 -17.58
CA MET A 264 -15.67 -1.44 -16.45
C MET A 264 -15.64 -2.63 -15.49
N LYS A 265 -14.45 -3.19 -15.27
CA LYS A 265 -14.27 -4.26 -14.28
C LYS A 265 -14.11 -3.66 -12.89
N ILE A 266 -15.22 -3.54 -12.17
CA ILE A 266 -15.25 -3.08 -10.79
C ILE A 266 -15.47 -4.30 -9.87
N GLY A 267 -14.41 -5.09 -9.66
CA GLY A 267 -14.41 -6.16 -8.66
C GLY A 267 -15.35 -7.35 -8.91
N LYS A 268 -15.02 -8.18 -9.90
CA LYS A 268 -14.94 -9.66 -9.87
C LYS A 268 -14.18 -10.09 -11.13
#